data_AF-Q87B12-F1
#
_entry.id   AF-Q87B12-F1
#
_cell.length_a   1.000
_cell.length_b   1.000
_cell.length_c   1.000
_cell.angle_alpha   90.00
_cell.angle_beta   90.00
_cell.angle_gamma   90.00
#
_symmetry.space_group_name_H-M   'P 1'
#
loop_
_entity.id
_entity.type
_entity.pdbx_description
1 polymer ?
#
loop_
_entity_poly.entity_id
_entity_poly.type
_entity_poly.pdbx_seq_one_letter_code
_entity_poly.pdbx_strand_id
1 'polypeptide(L)'
;MYEINRIIVRNSLHTDFIPPYWETNELLAAFAYKLRRLIVVHGTKRGGRVKYESARLYWEPQLSGIVQALTSGVMAIDFDARTTDGSGLGLRDHGTKFRINIDDLQHLYGKNKRF
;
A
#
# COMPACT_ATOMS: atom_id res chain seq x y z
N MET A 1 20.59 13.76 12.90
CA MET A 1 19.78 12.91 12.01
C MET A 1 18.33 13.14 12.37
N TYR A 2 17.52 13.70 11.46
CA TYR A 2 16.08 13.75 11.68
C TYR A 2 15.53 12.34 11.48
N GLU A 3 15.18 11.68 12.57
CA GLU A 3 14.31 10.50 12.52
C GLU A 3 12.99 10.94 11.90
N ILE A 4 12.72 10.50 10.65
CA ILE A 4 11.41 10.69 10.04
C ILE A 4 10.47 9.72 10.75
N ASN A 5 9.98 10.11 11.93
CA ASN A 5 9.02 9.32 12.70
C ASN A 5 7.65 9.30 12.03
N ARG A 6 7.37 10.17 11.05
CA ARG A 6 6.05 10.31 10.45
C ARG A 6 6.09 10.41 8.93
N ILE A 7 5.16 9.71 8.28
CA ILE A 7 4.79 9.94 6.88
C ILE A 7 3.65 10.96 6.88
N ILE A 8 3.95 12.19 6.45
CA ILE A 8 3.02 13.33 6.48
C ILE A 8 2.45 13.56 5.08
N VAL A 9 1.13 13.65 4.96
CA VAL A 9 0.47 14.02 3.70
C VAL A 9 0.11 15.49 3.74
N ARG A 10 0.66 16.27 2.80
CA ARG A 10 0.43 17.71 2.68
C ARG A 10 -0.35 18.00 1.41
N ASN A 11 -1.38 18.83 1.54
CA ASN A 11 -1.99 19.48 0.39
C ASN A 11 -1.11 20.69 0.02
N SER A 12 -0.76 20.84 -1.26
CA SER A 12 0.08 21.95 -1.73
C SER A 12 -0.70 23.27 -1.87
N LEU A 13 -2.03 23.22 -1.94
CA LEU A 13 -2.92 24.37 -2.16
C LEU A 13 -3.59 24.87 -0.88
N HIS A 14 -3.74 24.00 0.12
CA HIS A 14 -4.34 24.34 1.41
C HIS A 14 -3.37 23.96 2.53
N THR A 15 -2.78 24.97 3.18
CA THR A 15 -1.74 24.79 4.20
C THR A 15 -2.23 25.04 5.62
N ASP A 16 -3.48 25.48 5.78
CA ASP A 16 -3.98 26.10 7.01
C ASP A 16 -4.59 25.07 7.99
N PHE A 17 -4.16 23.81 7.88
CA PHE A 17 -4.60 22.72 8.76
C PHE A 17 -3.42 21.85 9.16
N ILE A 18 -3.58 21.16 10.29
CA ILE A 18 -2.58 20.19 10.77
C ILE A 18 -2.60 18.99 9.80
N PRO A 19 -1.51 18.72 9.08
CA PRO A 19 -1.51 17.67 8.07
C PRO A 19 -1.69 16.29 8.71
N PRO A 20 -2.52 15.41 8.12
CA PRO A 20 -2.63 14.03 8.59
C PRO A 20 -1.30 13.31 8.38
N TYR A 21 -1.05 12.35 9.25
CA TYR A 21 0.18 11.57 9.22
C TYR A 21 -0.04 10.14 9.72
N TRP A 22 0.90 9.27 9.37
CA TRP A 22 1.08 7.97 10.02
C TRP A 22 2.43 7.93 10.70
N GLU A 23 2.51 7.32 11.88
CA GLU A 23 3.81 7.02 12.50
C GLU A 23 4.51 5.94 11.65
N THR A 24 5.75 6.18 11.25
CA THR A 24 6.54 5.28 10.41
C THR A 24 6.61 3.89 11.03
N ASN A 25 6.79 3.80 12.35
CA ASN A 25 6.83 2.53 13.08
C ASN A 25 5.52 1.73 12.99
N GLU A 26 4.37 2.39 12.94
CA GLU A 26 3.08 1.72 12.78
C GLU A 26 2.98 1.07 11.39
N LEU A 27 3.38 1.79 10.34
CA LEU A 27 3.41 1.27 8.98
C LEU A 27 4.39 0.09 8.84
N LEU A 28 5.59 0.23 9.40
CA LEU A 28 6.60 -0.82 9.40
C LEU A 28 6.12 -2.07 10.14
N ALA A 29 5.49 -1.89 11.31
CA ALA A 29 4.93 -3.00 12.09
C ALA A 29 3.80 -3.71 11.33
N ALA A 30 2.88 -2.95 10.73
CA ALA A 30 1.78 -3.50 9.93
C ALA A 30 2.30 -4.33 8.75
N PHE A 31 3.31 -3.83 8.03
CA PHE A 31 3.94 -4.54 6.93
C PHE A 31 4.69 -5.80 7.41
N ALA A 32 5.55 -5.67 8.43
CA ALA A 32 6.34 -6.78 8.95
C ALA A 32 5.48 -7.91 9.56
N TYR A 33 4.31 -7.56 10.09
CA TYR A 33 3.37 -8.51 10.67
C TYR A 33 2.53 -9.21 9.59
N LYS A 34 1.82 -8.45 8.75
CA LYS A 34 0.85 -9.01 7.79
C LYS A 34 1.49 -9.50 6.50
N LEU A 35 2.57 -8.86 6.06
CA LEU A 35 3.16 -9.05 4.74
C LEU A 35 4.58 -9.65 4.81
N ARG A 36 4.91 -10.31 5.92
CA ARG A 36 6.20 -11.01 6.11
C ARG A 36 6.50 -12.03 5.01
N ARG A 37 5.45 -12.70 4.55
CA ARG A 37 5.46 -13.63 3.42
C ARG A 37 4.24 -13.32 2.57
N LEU A 38 4.47 -12.96 1.32
CA LEU A 38 3.42 -12.56 0.40
C LEU A 38 3.41 -13.53 -0.78
N ILE A 39 2.28 -14.20 -1.02
CA ILE A 39 2.07 -14.97 -2.24
C ILE A 39 1.17 -14.14 -3.15
N VAL A 40 1.69 -13.78 -4.31
CA VAL A 40 0.93 -13.10 -5.35
C VAL A 40 0.54 -14.13 -6.40
N VAL A 41 -0.76 -14.25 -6.64
CA VAL A 41 -1.32 -15.19 -7.63
C VAL A 41 -1.86 -14.40 -8.81
N HIS A 42 -1.34 -14.68 -10.00
CA HIS A 42 -1.84 -14.10 -11.24
C HIS A 42 -2.86 -15.03 -11.87
N GLY A 43 -3.93 -14.44 -12.44
CA GLY A 43 -4.93 -15.20 -13.14
C GLY A 43 -5.78 -14.34 -14.05
N THR A 44 -6.37 -14.98 -15.06
CA THR A 44 -7.24 -14.34 -16.04
C THR A 44 -8.70 -14.59 -15.68
N LYS A 45 -9.52 -13.54 -15.69
CA LYS A 45 -10.97 -13.63 -15.43
C LYS A 45 -11.73 -13.80 -16.75
N ARG A 46 -12.61 -14.80 -16.83
CA ARG A 46 -13.55 -15.01 -17.95
C ARG A 46 -14.89 -15.56 -17.45
N GLY A 47 -15.99 -14.88 -17.78
CA GLY A 47 -17.35 -15.35 -17.48
C GLY A 47 -17.59 -15.63 -16.00
N GLY A 48 -17.21 -14.69 -15.12
CA GLY A 48 -17.37 -14.84 -13.67
C GLY A 48 -16.41 -15.83 -13.00
N ARG A 49 -15.61 -16.57 -13.78
CA ARG A 49 -14.59 -17.50 -13.28
C ARG A 49 -13.19 -16.89 -13.41
N VAL A 50 -12.28 -17.34 -12.57
CA VAL A 50 -10.86 -16.97 -12.62
C VAL A 50 -10.05 -18.23 -12.88
N LYS A 51 -9.20 -18.21 -13.90
CA LYS A 51 -8.16 -19.23 -14.13
C LYS A 51 -6.87 -18.70 -13.54
N TYR A 52 -6.36 -19.33 -12.49
CA TYR A 52 -5.04 -19.02 -11.93
C TYR A 52 -3.95 -19.60 -12.84
N GLU A 53 -2.91 -18.82 -13.09
CA GLU A 53 -1.91 -19.11 -14.13
C GLU A 53 -0.49 -19.19 -13.59
N SER A 54 -0.18 -18.40 -12.55
CA SER A 54 1.12 -18.46 -11.88
C SER A 54 1.02 -17.94 -10.46
N ALA A 55 1.96 -18.35 -9.62
CA ALA A 55 2.12 -17.78 -8.30
C ALA A 55 3.57 -17.36 -8.08
N ARG A 56 3.76 -16.31 -7.30
CA ARG A 56 5.08 -15.87 -6.85
C ARG A 56 5.06 -15.61 -5.36
N LEU A 57 5.95 -16.28 -4.64
CA LEU A 57 6.20 -16.02 -3.22
C LEU A 57 7.28 -14.97 -3.08
N TYR A 58 7.05 -13.99 -2.21
CA TYR A 58 8.00 -12.97 -1.76
C TYR A 58 8.21 -13.11 -0.24
N TRP A 59 9.45 -13.02 0.22
CA TRP A 59 9.79 -13.10 1.64
C TRP A 59 11.07 -12.30 1.96
N GLU A 60 11.39 -12.18 3.24
CA GLU A 60 12.45 -11.28 3.74
C GLU A 60 12.12 -9.80 3.41
N PRO A 61 11.07 -9.24 4.05
CA PRO A 61 10.67 -7.85 3.84
C PRO A 61 11.81 -6.87 4.15
N GLN A 62 12.04 -5.92 3.26
CA GLN A 62 13.00 -4.84 3.44
C GLN A 62 12.29 -3.59 3.96
N LEU A 63 12.36 -3.37 5.28
CA LEU A 63 11.62 -2.29 5.95
C LEU A 63 12.01 -0.89 5.46
N SER A 64 13.30 -0.67 5.19
CA SER A 64 13.79 0.57 4.57
C SER A 64 13.20 0.82 3.18
N GLY A 65 12.95 -0.26 2.42
CA GLY A 65 12.38 -0.19 1.07
C GLY A 65 10.95 0.38 1.07
N ILE A 66 10.17 0.17 2.13
CA ILE A 66 8.79 0.69 2.23
C ILE A 66 8.80 2.21 2.37
N VAL A 67 9.62 2.73 3.29
CA VAL A 67 9.71 4.18 3.54
C VAL A 67 10.22 4.88 2.29
N GLN A 68 11.22 4.28 1.63
CA GLN A 68 11.73 4.79 0.37
C GLN A 68 10.65 4.77 -0.72
N ALA A 69 9.91 3.67 -0.88
CA ALA A 69 8.86 3.56 -1.89
C ALA A 69 7.72 4.57 -1.68
N LEU A 70 7.34 4.83 -0.43
CA LEU A 70 6.33 5.84 -0.10
C LEU A 70 6.81 7.26 -0.43
N THR A 71 8.04 7.59 -0.05
CA THR A 71 8.58 8.95 -0.24
C THR A 71 9.00 9.25 -1.68
N SER A 72 9.34 8.22 -2.47
CA SER A 72 9.68 8.35 -3.90
C SER A 72 8.48 8.23 -4.84
N GLY A 73 7.29 7.88 -4.34
CA GLY A 73 6.07 7.72 -5.15
C GLY A 73 5.95 6.37 -5.87
N VAL A 74 6.84 5.40 -5.62
CA VAL A 74 6.69 4.01 -6.09
C VAL A 74 5.50 3.33 -5.40
N MET A 75 5.24 3.69 -4.14
CA MET A 75 4.06 3.29 -3.39
C MET A 75 3.13 4.50 -3.22
N ALA A 76 1.87 4.34 -3.65
CA ALA A 76 0.84 5.34 -3.54
C ALA A 76 0.02 5.20 -2.25
N ILE A 77 -0.42 6.33 -1.71
CA ILE A 77 -1.43 6.44 -0.65
C ILE A 77 -2.78 6.71 -1.33
N ASP A 78 -3.72 5.80 -1.17
CA ASP A 78 -5.04 5.84 -1.80
C ASP A 78 -6.15 6.06 -0.75
N PHE A 79 -6.78 7.23 -0.82
CA PHE A 79 -7.90 7.62 0.03
C PHE A 79 -9.23 7.11 -0.56
N ASP A 80 -9.58 5.87 -0.23
CA ASP A 80 -10.78 5.21 -0.78
C ASP A 80 -12.02 5.46 0.09
N ALA A 81 -12.46 6.72 0.08
CA ALA A 81 -13.72 7.15 0.69
C ALA A 81 -14.69 7.60 -0.40
N ARG A 82 -15.94 7.14 -0.35
CA ARG A 82 -16.94 7.40 -1.39
C ARG A 82 -18.26 7.82 -0.78
N THR A 83 -18.95 8.75 -1.44
CA THR A 83 -20.36 9.04 -1.16
C THR A 83 -21.23 8.01 -1.86
N THR A 84 -22.29 7.53 -1.22
CA THR A 84 -23.32 6.70 -1.87
C THR A 84 -24.11 7.53 -2.89
N ASP A 85 -23.85 7.32 -4.17
CA ASP A 85 -24.71 7.55 -5.34
C ASP A 85 -25.69 8.76 -5.29
N GLY A 86 -25.23 9.91 -4.79
CA GLY A 86 -25.94 11.19 -4.87
C GLY A 86 -27.13 11.40 -3.92
N SER A 87 -27.49 10.45 -3.04
CA SER A 87 -28.65 10.59 -2.13
C SER A 87 -28.31 11.07 -0.70
N GLY A 88 -27.05 11.44 -0.44
CA GLY A 88 -26.69 12.31 0.68
C GLY A 88 -26.73 11.70 2.09
N LEU A 89 -26.81 10.38 2.25
CA LEU A 89 -27.01 9.77 3.59
C LEU A 89 -25.79 9.05 4.21
N GLY A 90 -24.61 9.04 3.59
CA GLY A 90 -23.40 8.57 4.27
C GLY A 90 -22.11 8.59 3.47
N LEU A 91 -21.00 8.92 4.14
CA LEU A 91 -19.64 8.69 3.65
C LEU A 91 -19.27 7.23 3.94
N ARG A 92 -18.96 6.46 2.90
CA ARG A 92 -18.41 5.11 3.04
C ARG A 92 -16.89 5.16 2.94
N ASP A 93 -16.23 4.99 4.07
CA ASP A 93 -14.78 4.89 4.16
C ASP A 93 -14.35 3.41 4.09
N HIS A 94 -13.59 3.04 3.05
CA HIS A 94 -13.00 1.70 2.91
C HIS A 94 -11.59 1.60 3.50
N GLY A 95 -11.16 2.62 4.24
CA GLY A 95 -9.81 2.78 4.76
C GLY A 95 -8.82 3.27 3.70
N THR A 96 -7.85 4.04 4.17
CA THR A 96 -6.69 4.44 3.36
C THR A 96 -5.84 3.21 3.03
N LYS A 97 -5.40 3.10 1.78
CA LYS A 97 -4.65 1.96 1.26
C LYS A 97 -3.25 2.38 0.81
N PHE A 98 -2.27 1.53 1.09
CA PHE A 98 -0.92 1.66 0.56
C PHE A 98 -0.76 0.69 -0.60
N ARG A 99 -0.61 1.22 -1.82
CA ARG A 99 -0.64 0.44 -3.06
C ARG A 99 0.70 0.55 -3.78
N ILE A 100 1.19 -0.55 -4.31
CA ILE A 100 2.42 -0.62 -5.11
C ILE A 100 2.13 -1.38 -6.40
N ASN A 101 2.82 -1.05 -7.49
CA ASN A 101 2.77 -1.86 -8.69
C ASN A 101 3.37 -3.25 -8.40
N ILE A 102 2.78 -4.30 -8.98
CA ILE A 102 3.26 -5.68 -8.82
C ILE A 102 4.71 -5.83 -9.27
N ASP A 103 5.12 -5.11 -10.32
CA ASP A 103 6.47 -5.17 -10.87
C ASP A 103 7.51 -4.57 -9.92
N ASP A 104 7.08 -3.63 -9.06
CA ASP A 104 7.93 -2.96 -8.08
C ASP A 104 8.04 -3.73 -6.75
N LEU A 105 7.27 -4.82 -6.55
CA LEU A 105 7.32 -5.62 -5.32
C LEU A 105 8.70 -6.19 -5.03
N GLN A 106 9.52 -6.43 -6.06
CA GLN A 106 10.90 -6.88 -5.89
C GLN A 106 11.76 -5.89 -5.10
N HIS A 107 11.39 -4.61 -5.05
CA HIS A 107 12.10 -3.59 -4.28
C HIS A 107 11.76 -3.64 -2.77
N LEU A 108 10.69 -4.36 -2.39
CA LEU A 108 10.26 -4.48 -0.99
C LEU A 108 10.68 -5.79 -0.33
N TYR A 109 11.23 -6.74 -1.09
CA TYR A 109 11.54 -8.09 -0.60
C TYR A 109 12.90 -8.56 -1.09
N GLY A 110 13.71 -9.08 -0.17
CA GLY A 110 15.05 -9.59 -0.50
C GLY A 110 15.02 -10.88 -1.32
N LYS A 111 13.93 -11.66 -1.25
CA LYS A 111 13.80 -12.93 -1.97
C LYS A 111 12.43 -13.10 -2.59
N ASN A 112 12.42 -13.73 -3.76
CA ASN A 112 11.20 -14.20 -4.41
C ASN A 112 11.40 -15.52 -5.16
N LYS A 113 10.32 -16.28 -5.34
CA LYS A 113 10.29 -17.57 -6.06
C LYS A 113 8.97 -17.72 -6.82
N ARG A 114 9.07 -18.09 -8.10
CA ARG A 114 7.91 -18.40 -8.95
C ARG A 114 7.55 -19.89 -8.85
N PHE A 115 6.26 -20.18 -8.96
CA PHE A 115 5.65 -21.51 -9.03
C PHE A 115 4.77 -21.59 -10.27
#